data_AF-A0A0F5VJA3-F1
#
_entry.id   AF-A0A0F5VJA3-F1
#
_cell.length_a   1.000
_cell.length_b   1.000
_cell.length_c   1.000
_cell.angle_alpha   90.00
_cell.angle_beta   90.00
_cell.angle_gamma   90.00
#
_symmetry.space_group_name_H-M   'P 1'
#
loop_
_entity.id
_entity.type
_entity.pdbx_description
1 polymer ?
#
loop_
_entity_poly.entity_id
_entity_poly.type
_entity_poly.pdbx_seq_one_letter_code
_entity_poly.pdbx_strand_id
1 'polypeptide(L)' 'MTTTSVVSIVYVNDAPAAARFYGDLLGMSPSFETPGYITFGLGPGADLAVWSGQFEDLSPDVPRTGEVCLAIDGGPGE' A
#
# COMPACT_ATOMS: atom_id res chain seq x y z
N MET A 1 -10.93 -1.48 -21.97
CA MET A 1 -11.91 -2.03 -21.00
C MET A 1 -11.28 -1.85 -19.64
N THR A 2 -11.86 -1.04 -18.75
CA THR A 2 -11.34 -0.84 -17.40
C THR A 2 -11.71 -2.06 -16.56
N THR A 3 -10.72 -2.82 -16.11
CA THR A 3 -10.91 -3.93 -15.17
C THR A 3 -11.24 -3.37 -13.80
N THR A 4 -12.23 -3.94 -13.10
CA THR A 4 -12.51 -3.60 -11.71
C THR A 4 -11.33 -4.01 -10.83
N SER A 5 -10.82 -3.10 -10.00
CA SER A 5 -9.76 -3.38 -9.03
C SER A 5 -10.30 -3.62 -7.63
N VAL A 6 -9.69 -4.58 -6.93
CA VAL A 6 -9.74 -4.67 -5.47
C VAL A 6 -8.58 -3.86 -4.92
N VAL A 7 -8.84 -3.06 -3.88
CA VAL A 7 -7.84 -2.19 -3.26
C VAL A 7 -7.55 -2.67 -1.84
N SER A 8 -6.29 -2.99 -1.56
CA SER A 8 -5.79 -3.16 -0.20
C SER A 8 -5.31 -1.81 0.33
N ILE A 9 -5.79 -1.39 1.50
CA ILE A 9 -5.42 -0.10 2.10
C ILE A 9 -4.58 -0.33 3.34
N VAL A 10 -3.42 0.34 3.40
CA VAL A 10 -2.59 0.43 4.60
C VAL A 10 -2.77 1.81 5.21
N TYR A 11 -3.24 1.86 6.46
CA TYR A 11 -3.32 3.11 7.20
C TYR A 11 -1.93 3.53 7.69
N VAL A 12 -1.57 4.78 7.45
CA VAL A 12 -0.23 5.33 7.73
C VAL A 12 -0.31 6.71 8.38
N ASN A 13 0.70 7.10 9.15
CA ASN A 13 0.75 8.44 9.76
C ASN A 13 1.06 9.54 8.72
N ASP A 14 1.83 9.22 7.69
CA ASP A 14 2.28 10.14 6.65
C ASP A 14 2.19 9.44 5.29
N ALA A 15 1.20 9.81 4.47
CA ALA A 15 0.97 9.19 3.17
C ALA A 15 2.12 9.45 2.18
N PRO A 16 2.63 10.69 2.00
CA PRO A 16 3.81 10.94 1.18
C PRO A 16 5.06 10.14 1.59
N ALA A 17 5.36 10.05 2.89
CA ALA A 17 6.51 9.28 3.37
C ALA A 17 6.33 7.78 3.12
N ALA A 18 5.14 7.24 3.38
CA ALA A 18 4.82 5.85 3.09
C ALA A 18 4.86 5.54 1.60
N ALA A 19 4.38 6.46 0.74
CA ALA A 19 4.43 6.29 -0.70
C ALA A 19 5.87 6.21 -1.22
N ARG A 20 6.81 6.99 -0.66
CA ARG A 20 8.24 6.83 -1.00
C ARG A 20 8.74 5.45 -0.63
N PHE A 21 8.46 4.99 0.60
CA PHE A 21 8.84 3.66 1.06
C PHE A 21 8.29 2.55 0.15
N TYR A 22 6.98 2.57 -0.15
CA TYR A 22 6.37 1.54 -1.01
C TYR A 22 6.81 1.67 -2.47
N GLY A 23 7.06 2.88 -2.97
CA GLY A 23 7.60 3.09 -4.31
C GLY A 23 8.99 2.49 -4.48
N ASP A 24 9.87 2.68 -3.49
CA ASP A 24 11.19 2.06 -3.45
C ASP A 24 11.10 0.53 -3.31
N LEU A 25 10.22 0.04 -2.44
CA LEU A 25 10.01 -1.39 -2.20
C LEU A 25 9.48 -2.13 -3.45
N LEU A 26 8.54 -1.51 -4.16
CA LEU A 26 7.86 -2.09 -5.33
C LEU A 26 8.57 -1.77 -6.65
N GLY A 27 9.54 -0.83 -6.64
CA GLY A 27 10.20 -0.35 -7.85
C GLY A 27 9.28 0.37 -8.83
N MET A 28 8.27 1.09 -8.33
CA MET A 28 7.26 1.76 -9.16
C MET A 28 6.80 3.10 -8.60
N SER A 29 6.25 3.95 -9.49
CA SER A 29 5.64 5.23 -9.11
C SER A 29 4.15 5.06 -8.76
N PRO A 30 3.57 5.95 -7.93
CA PRO A 30 2.13 6.00 -7.70
C PRO A 30 1.32 6.20 -8.98
N SER A 31 0.11 5.64 -9.02
CA SER A 31 -0.86 5.83 -10.11
C SER A 31 -1.82 6.99 -9.86
N PHE A 32 -2.01 7.39 -8.60
CA PHE A 32 -2.85 8.51 -8.17
C PHE A 32 -2.36 9.07 -6.84
N GLU A 33 -2.36 10.40 -6.70
CA GLU A 33 -1.82 11.09 -5.54
C GLU A 33 -2.73 12.22 -5.05
N THR A 34 -2.94 12.24 -3.74
CA THR A 34 -3.48 13.36 -2.97
C THR A 34 -2.66 13.50 -1.68
N PRO A 35 -2.77 14.61 -0.93
CA PRO A 35 -1.98 14.79 0.29
C PRO A 35 -2.14 13.68 1.33
N GLY A 36 -3.31 13.04 1.40
CA GLY A 36 -3.60 12.01 2.41
C GLY A 36 -3.80 10.60 1.86
N TYR A 37 -4.02 10.43 0.55
CA TYR A 37 -4.35 9.14 -0.06
C TYR A 37 -3.59 8.96 -1.37
N ILE A 38 -2.79 7.90 -1.46
CA ILE A 38 -1.90 7.61 -2.59
C ILE A 38 -2.03 6.14 -2.97
N THR A 39 -2.09 5.82 -4.27
CA THR A 39 -2.28 4.45 -4.76
C THR A 39 -1.18 4.00 -5.73
N PHE A 40 -0.95 2.69 -5.74
CA PHE A 40 -0.10 1.97 -6.70
C PHE A 40 -0.95 0.94 -7.44
N GLY A 41 -0.84 0.92 -8.76
CA GLY A 41 -1.44 -0.14 -9.57
C GLY A 41 -0.54 -1.35 -9.61
N LEU A 42 -0.94 -2.46 -8.99
CA LEU A 42 -0.15 -3.69 -8.91
C LEU A 42 -0.31 -4.57 -10.16
N GLY A 43 -1.26 -4.23 -11.03
CA GLY A 43 -1.61 -4.97 -12.24
C GLY A 43 -3.12 -5.03 -12.42
N PRO A 44 -3.62 -5.77 -13.43
CA PRO A 44 -5.04 -5.88 -13.69
C PRO A 44 -5.81 -6.41 -12.48
N GLY A 45 -6.68 -5.57 -11.91
CA GLY A 45 -7.62 -5.95 -10.86
C GLY A 45 -7.11 -5.81 -9.42
N ALA A 46 -5.90 -5.29 -9.21
CA ALA A 46 -5.33 -5.14 -7.87
C ALA A 46 -4.57 -3.83 -7.70
N ASP A 47 -4.89 -3.08 -6.64
CA ASP A 47 -4.20 -1.86 -6.24
C ASP A 47 -3.80 -1.92 -4.76
N LEU A 48 -2.73 -1.20 -4.42
CA LEU A 48 -2.34 -0.91 -3.05
C LEU A 48 -2.53 0.58 -2.79
N ALA A 49 -3.18 0.94 -1.68
CA ALA A 49 -3.31 2.33 -1.24
C ALA A 49 -2.65 2.54 0.12
N VAL A 50 -2.06 3.72 0.31
CA VAL A 50 -1.67 4.24 1.63
C VAL A 50 -2.56 5.42 1.99
N TRP A 51 -3.09 5.42 3.21
CA TRP A 51 -4.07 6.43 3.64
C TRP A 51 -3.78 6.96 5.05
N SER A 52 -3.57 8.27 5.17
CA SER A 52 -3.38 8.96 6.46
C SER A 52 -4.62 9.69 7.00
N GLY A 53 -5.76 9.60 6.30
CA GLY A 53 -6.95 10.41 6.61
C GLY A 53 -8.00 9.74 7.49
N GLN A 54 -7.73 8.59 8.11
CA GLN A 54 -8.73 7.89 8.95
C GLN A 54 -8.44 7.87 10.44
N PHE A 55 -7.21 8.16 10.86
CA PHE A 55 -6.82 7.99 12.25
C PHE A 55 -5.92 9.14 12.67
N GLU A 56 -6.30 9.84 13.74
CA GLU A 56 -5.50 10.91 14.33
C GLU A 56 -4.39 10.37 15.26
N ASP A 57 -4.35 9.06 15.53
CA ASP A 57 -3.34 8.43 16.41
C ASP A 57 -3.13 6.94 16.03
N LEU A 58 -2.51 6.65 14.88
CA LEU A 58 -2.03 5.29 14.61
C LEU A 58 -0.87 4.96 15.55
N SER A 59 -1.19 4.45 16.73
CA SER A 59 -0.21 4.01 17.70
C SER A 59 0.41 2.66 17.30
N PRO A 60 1.73 2.49 17.49
CA PRO A 60 2.36 1.18 17.39
C PRO A 60 1.88 0.18 18.46
N ASP A 61 1.24 0.65 19.54
CA ASP A 61 0.74 -0.21 20.63
C ASP A 61 -0.53 -0.98 20.26
N VAL A 62 -1.21 -0.60 19.19
CA VAL A 62 -2.41 -1.29 18.70
C VAL A 62 -1.98 -2.45 17.79
N PRO A 63 -2.33 -3.71 18.14
CA PRO A 63 -2.03 -4.86 17.30
C PRO A 63 -2.60 -4.71 15.89
N ARG A 64 -1.79 -5.05 14.88
CA ARG A 64 -2.22 -5.05 13.47
C ARG A 64 -2.95 -6.36 13.17
N THR A 65 -4.06 -6.25 12.45
CA THR A 65 -4.92 -7.40 12.08
C THR A 65 -4.99 -7.61 10.57
N GLY A 66 -4.13 -6.94 9.81
CA GLY A 66 -4.07 -7.01 8.36
C GLY A 66 -2.63 -7.07 7.90
N GLU A 67 -2.40 -7.81 6.82
CA GLU A 67 -1.08 -8.07 6.25
C GLU A 67 -1.12 -7.81 4.75
N VAL A 68 -0.02 -7.28 4.22
CA VAL A 68 0.24 -7.17 2.78
C VAL A 68 1.49 -7.99 2.49
N CYS A 69 1.32 -9.12 1.81
CA CYS A 69 2.41 -10.04 1.52
C CYS A 69 2.98 -9.77 0.14
N LEU A 70 4.28 -9.52 0.05
CA LEU A 70 5.01 -9.45 -1.20
C LEU A 70 5.61 -10.83 -1.50
N ALA A 71 5.03 -11.54 -2.46
CA ALA A 71 5.64 -12.75 -2.99
C ALA A 71 6.82 -12.38 -3.90
N ILE A 72 7.99 -12.93 -3.59
CA ILE A 72 9.20 -12.76 -4.38
C ILE A 72 9.62 -14.10 -4.98
N ASP A 73 10.24 -14.07 -6.15
CA ASP A 73 10.84 -15.24 -6.75
C ASP A 73 12.02 -15.75 -5.90
N GLY A 74 12.26 -17.06 -5.89
CA GLY A 74 13.44 -17.65 -5.26
C GLY A 74 13.37 -17.84 -3.75
N GLY A 75 12.16 -17.90 -3.16
CA GLY A 75 11.99 -18.38 -1.78
C GLY A 75 12.57 -19.79 -1.58
N PRO A 76 12.86 -20.21 -0.34
CA PRO A 76 13.26 -21.59 -0.09
C PRO A 76 12.19 -22.51 -0.68
N GLY A 77 12.60 -23.43 -1.56
CA GLY A 77 11.72 -24.51 -1.98
C GLY A 77 11.20 -25.22 -0.73
N GLU A 78 9.92 -25.59 -0.73
CA GLU A 78 9.28 -26.30 0.38
C GLU A 78 10.15 -27.46 0.91
#